data_AF-A0A929NR62-F1
#
_entry.id   AF-A0A929NR62-F1
#
_cell.length_a   1.000
_cell.length_b   1.000
_cell.length_c   1.000
_cell.angle_alpha   90.00
_cell.angle_beta   90.00
_cell.angle_gamma   90.00
#
_symmetry.space_group_name_H-M   'P 1'
#
loop_
_entity.id
_entity.type
_entity.pdbx_description
1 polymer ?
#
loop_
_entity_poly.entity_id
_entity_poly.type
_entity_poly.pdbx_seq_one_letter_code
_entity_poly.pdbx_strand_id
1 'polypeptide(L)'
;SGYGAGVDSPEWYDLLWSGKGDLAIRWLTRAARLMRKQDLDASSAHIIEAARLADTLAAMRGKPGPGLEELDEATLTVMCFGMDAPMRLIRDRLVVGNRLGAVPEDAPATPLQQDLAQQQKSLRLPASADHKDYDFDLRKPNDLARSHLLHRLNLLGVPWGKLLRQQNDKGTFHERWRLQWQVEFAISLIDAGRRGSTVGEAAAQRIAQLAAEADKLATLTGLVEDALMAELPQAVESLVAAIRDRTALAGDVLQLMEALPPLANVSRYGNVRQTDAVTVLGVVDGLVTRICVGLPSACASLDDEAAGHMLGLIDGTERALSLLRNEDHLLQWRATLRQLMDRSGLHGLIAGRATRLLHDSGGIDGEEMARRLGLALSLATEPAEVAAWIEGLLGGSGLILIHDEGLWGLVDAWLTGLHDDHFTEILPLLRRSFSAFAPPERRQMGERVTRGAAPRATMAAGDDEDFDYQAADAVLPVLARLLGLESQEQGGADGTG
;
A
#
# COMPACT_ATOMS: atom_id res chain seq x y z
N SER A 1 -22.51 12.68 -18.97
CA SER A 1 -22.32 12.81 -20.43
C SER A 1 -21.03 12.07 -20.77
N GLY A 2 -21.11 11.04 -21.63
CA GLY A 2 -20.09 9.98 -21.72
C GLY A 2 -19.30 9.93 -23.02
N TYR A 3 -19.29 11.00 -23.83
CA TYR A 3 -18.43 11.09 -25.00
C TYR A 3 -17.80 12.49 -25.07
N GLY A 4 -16.48 12.57 -24.91
CA GLY A 4 -15.73 13.83 -24.85
C GLY A 4 -15.77 14.68 -26.14
N ALA A 5 -16.33 14.15 -27.24
CA ALA A 5 -16.47 14.85 -28.51
C ALA A 5 -17.79 15.63 -28.68
N GLY A 6 -18.64 15.70 -27.64
CA GLY A 6 -19.89 16.49 -27.68
C GLY A 6 -21.07 15.81 -28.39
N VAL A 7 -21.00 14.50 -28.64
CA VAL A 7 -22.11 13.70 -29.16
C VAL A 7 -22.74 12.95 -27.99
N ASP A 8 -24.02 13.24 -27.69
CA ASP A 8 -24.69 12.69 -26.51
C ASP A 8 -25.10 11.22 -26.66
N SER A 9 -25.28 10.74 -27.89
CA SER A 9 -25.78 9.38 -28.18
C SER A 9 -25.03 8.68 -29.34
N PRO A 10 -23.72 8.43 -29.23
CA PRO A 10 -22.91 7.92 -30.33
C PRO A 10 -23.30 6.51 -30.82
N GLU A 11 -23.61 5.56 -29.93
CA GLU A 11 -24.08 4.22 -30.34
C GLU A 11 -25.46 4.26 -31.04
N TRP A 12 -26.31 5.21 -30.65
CA TRP A 12 -27.59 5.43 -31.34
C TRP A 12 -27.39 5.89 -32.79
N TYR A 13 -26.49 6.84 -33.01
CA TYR A 13 -26.16 7.31 -34.35
C TYR A 13 -25.47 6.23 -35.20
N ASP A 14 -24.62 5.38 -34.61
CA ASP A 14 -24.05 4.23 -35.31
C ASP A 14 -25.12 3.19 -35.70
N LEU A 15 -26.11 2.96 -34.84
CA LEU A 15 -27.24 2.06 -35.15
C LEU A 15 -28.10 2.59 -36.32
N LEU A 16 -28.33 3.91 -36.35
CA LEU A 16 -29.00 4.63 -37.44
C LEU A 16 -28.22 4.48 -38.75
N TRP A 17 -26.90 4.66 -38.70
CA TRP A 17 -26.03 4.62 -39.88
C TRP A 17 -25.84 3.21 -40.46
N SER A 18 -25.69 2.19 -39.60
CA SER A 18 -25.39 0.81 -39.98
C SER A 18 -26.58 0.00 -40.52
N GLY A 19 -27.78 0.56 -40.56
CA GLY A 19 -29.03 -0.20 -40.69
C GLY A 19 -29.71 -0.24 -42.05
N LYS A 20 -30.16 -1.43 -42.47
CA LYS A 20 -31.35 -1.61 -43.33
C LYS A 20 -32.44 -2.32 -42.52
N GLY A 21 -33.68 -1.81 -42.53
CA GLY A 21 -34.82 -2.38 -41.79
C GLY A 21 -35.35 -1.47 -40.67
N ASP A 22 -36.33 -1.97 -39.90
CA ASP A 22 -37.00 -1.20 -38.85
C ASP A 22 -36.07 -0.91 -37.65
N LEU A 23 -35.80 0.37 -37.42
CA LEU A 23 -34.91 0.87 -36.39
C LEU A 23 -35.43 0.60 -34.97
N ALA A 24 -36.73 0.79 -34.76
CA ALA A 24 -37.36 0.66 -33.44
C ALA A 24 -37.22 -0.77 -32.92
N ILE A 25 -37.57 -1.74 -33.78
CA ILE A 25 -37.49 -3.16 -33.46
C ILE A 25 -36.04 -3.58 -33.17
N ARG A 26 -35.07 -3.09 -33.95
CA ARG A 26 -33.64 -3.42 -33.74
C ARG A 26 -33.13 -2.90 -32.40
N TRP A 27 -33.44 -1.64 -32.08
CA TRP A 27 -33.00 -1.02 -30.82
C TRP A 27 -33.64 -1.72 -29.61
N LEU A 28 -34.96 -1.93 -29.62
CA LEU A 28 -35.69 -2.63 -28.55
C LEU A 28 -35.22 -4.08 -28.37
N THR A 29 -34.87 -4.75 -29.47
CA THR A 29 -34.28 -6.09 -29.40
C THR A 29 -32.90 -6.08 -28.76
N ARG A 30 -32.06 -5.06 -29.02
CA ARG A 30 -30.77 -4.89 -28.34
C ARG A 30 -30.95 -4.60 -26.85
N ALA A 31 -31.90 -3.73 -26.49
CA ALA A 31 -32.25 -3.41 -25.10
C ALA A 31 -32.70 -4.67 -24.34
N ALA A 32 -33.66 -5.42 -24.89
CA ALA A 32 -34.12 -6.66 -24.28
C ALA A 32 -33.01 -7.72 -24.13
N ARG A 33 -32.08 -7.82 -25.09
CA ARG A 33 -30.91 -8.72 -24.97
C ARG A 33 -29.95 -8.27 -23.88
N LEU A 34 -29.72 -6.98 -23.72
CA LEU A 34 -28.88 -6.44 -22.66
C LEU A 34 -29.50 -6.71 -21.29
N MET A 35 -30.80 -6.50 -21.14
CA MET A 35 -31.53 -6.78 -19.91
C MET A 35 -31.43 -8.27 -19.53
N ARG A 36 -31.68 -9.18 -20.47
CA ARG A 36 -31.55 -10.63 -20.22
C ARG A 36 -30.14 -11.05 -19.83
N LYS A 37 -29.09 -10.40 -20.34
CA LYS A 37 -27.69 -10.66 -19.94
C LYS A 37 -27.38 -10.27 -18.49
N GLN A 38 -28.24 -9.46 -17.90
CA GLN A 38 -28.12 -8.93 -16.54
C GLN A 38 -29.21 -9.54 -15.64
N ASP A 39 -29.73 -10.71 -16.04
CA ASP A 39 -30.81 -11.45 -15.37
C ASP A 39 -32.10 -10.63 -15.16
N LEU A 40 -32.34 -9.63 -16.00
CA LEU A 40 -33.58 -8.86 -16.04
C LEU A 40 -34.53 -9.42 -17.10
N ASP A 41 -35.80 -9.57 -16.72
CA ASP A 41 -36.82 -10.22 -17.54
C ASP A 41 -37.29 -9.30 -18.68
N ALA A 42 -37.16 -9.75 -19.92
CA ALA A 42 -37.51 -8.96 -21.10
C ALA A 42 -37.95 -9.86 -22.26
N SER A 43 -39.18 -10.37 -22.21
CA SER A 43 -39.75 -11.26 -23.25
C SER A 43 -39.99 -10.57 -24.62
N SER A 44 -40.30 -11.36 -25.65
CA SER A 44 -40.73 -10.84 -26.96
C SER A 44 -42.01 -10.01 -26.89
N ALA A 45 -42.91 -10.29 -25.94
CA ALA A 45 -44.12 -9.49 -25.71
C ALA A 45 -43.78 -8.05 -25.32
N HIS A 46 -42.76 -7.85 -24.46
CA HIS A 46 -42.30 -6.51 -24.08
C HIS A 46 -41.72 -5.74 -25.28
N ILE A 47 -41.04 -6.42 -26.21
CA ILE A 47 -40.51 -5.77 -27.42
C ILE A 47 -41.66 -5.29 -28.31
N ILE A 48 -42.68 -6.11 -28.52
CA ILE A 48 -43.85 -5.77 -29.35
C ILE A 48 -44.61 -4.59 -28.73
N GLU A 49 -44.84 -4.63 -27.42
CA GLU A 49 -45.59 -3.58 -26.72
C GLU A 49 -44.81 -2.27 -26.65
N ALA A 50 -43.49 -2.32 -26.39
CA ALA A 50 -42.64 -1.15 -26.42
C ALA A 50 -42.57 -0.52 -27.83
N ALA A 51 -42.57 -1.33 -28.89
CA ALA A 51 -42.58 -0.81 -30.27
C ALA A 51 -43.90 -0.07 -30.56
N ARG A 52 -45.04 -0.66 -30.20
CA ARG A 52 -46.37 -0.04 -30.35
C ARG A 52 -46.49 1.27 -29.56
N LEU A 53 -45.98 1.28 -28.33
CA LEU A 53 -45.97 2.46 -27.48
C LEU A 53 -45.08 3.56 -28.09
N ALA A 54 -43.88 3.22 -28.57
CA ALA A 54 -42.99 4.17 -29.22
C ALA A 54 -43.62 4.78 -30.49
N ASP A 55 -44.28 3.97 -31.32
CA ASP A 55 -45.00 4.46 -32.52
C ASP A 55 -46.16 5.39 -32.14
N THR A 56 -46.90 5.05 -31.08
CA THR A 56 -48.00 5.89 -30.58
C THR A 56 -47.49 7.23 -30.06
N LEU A 57 -46.39 7.23 -29.30
CA LEU A 57 -45.74 8.44 -28.82
C LEU A 57 -45.23 9.31 -29.98
N ALA A 58 -44.64 8.69 -31.00
CA ALA A 58 -44.20 9.39 -32.21
C ALA A 58 -45.38 10.06 -32.93
N ALA A 59 -46.49 9.34 -33.10
CA ALA A 59 -47.69 9.86 -33.73
C ALA A 59 -48.30 11.03 -32.93
N MET A 60 -48.38 10.92 -31.59
CA MET A 60 -48.85 12.00 -30.72
C MET A 60 -47.97 13.25 -30.80
N ARG A 61 -46.68 13.07 -31.07
CA ARG A 61 -45.70 14.16 -31.20
C ARG A 61 -45.56 14.69 -32.63
N GLY A 62 -46.34 14.18 -33.58
CA GLY A 62 -46.27 14.58 -34.99
C GLY A 62 -44.96 14.19 -35.68
N LYS A 63 -44.26 13.16 -35.18
CA LYS A 63 -43.01 12.66 -35.75
C LYS A 63 -43.32 11.56 -36.80
N PRO A 64 -42.53 11.44 -37.88
CA PRO A 64 -42.73 10.42 -38.92
C PRO A 64 -42.40 8.99 -38.46
N GLY A 65 -41.76 8.83 -37.30
CA GLY A 65 -41.43 7.56 -36.66
C GLY A 65 -40.77 7.78 -35.29
N PRO A 66 -40.60 6.72 -34.50
CA PRO A 66 -40.03 6.81 -33.15
C PRO A 66 -38.53 7.17 -33.18
N GLY A 67 -38.17 8.25 -32.48
CA GLY A 67 -36.80 8.61 -32.19
C GLY A 67 -36.30 7.99 -30.88
N LEU A 68 -35.08 8.35 -30.49
CA LEU A 68 -34.48 7.85 -29.24
C LEU A 68 -35.33 8.20 -28.01
N GLU A 69 -35.93 9.39 -27.98
CA GLU A 69 -36.78 9.85 -26.88
C GLU A 69 -38.04 8.99 -26.72
N GLU A 70 -38.72 8.66 -27.82
CA GLU A 70 -39.90 7.78 -27.82
C GLU A 70 -39.53 6.34 -27.40
N LEU A 71 -38.37 5.86 -27.85
CA LEU A 71 -37.88 4.53 -27.51
C LEU A 71 -37.43 4.42 -26.05
N ASP A 72 -36.81 5.47 -25.51
CA ASP A 72 -36.43 5.57 -24.11
C ASP A 72 -37.66 5.54 -23.20
N GLU A 73 -38.68 6.35 -23.50
CA GLU A 73 -39.93 6.39 -22.74
C GLU A 73 -40.70 5.07 -22.82
N ALA A 74 -40.77 4.47 -24.01
CA ALA A 74 -41.42 3.19 -24.18
C ALA A 74 -40.71 2.06 -23.43
N THR A 75 -39.37 2.08 -23.41
CA THR A 75 -38.56 1.08 -22.69
C THR A 75 -38.65 1.26 -21.19
N LEU A 76 -38.58 2.51 -20.72
CA LEU A 76 -38.76 2.83 -19.31
C LEU A 76 -40.11 2.30 -18.81
N THR A 77 -41.16 2.51 -19.60
CA THR A 77 -42.53 2.12 -19.24
C THR A 77 -42.76 0.61 -19.32
N VAL A 78 -42.39 -0.02 -20.43
CA VAL A 78 -42.77 -1.41 -20.74
C VAL A 78 -41.73 -2.42 -20.23
N MET A 79 -40.44 -2.12 -20.35
CA MET A 79 -39.38 -3.07 -19.99
C MET A 79 -38.84 -2.81 -18.59
N CYS A 80 -38.72 -1.54 -18.18
CA CYS A 80 -38.17 -1.18 -16.88
C CYS A 80 -39.23 -0.94 -15.80
N PHE A 81 -40.52 -1.04 -16.12
CA PHE A 81 -41.64 -0.81 -15.19
C PHE A 81 -41.56 0.53 -14.44
N GLY A 82 -41.10 1.58 -15.12
CA GLY A 82 -40.91 2.92 -14.55
C GLY A 82 -39.65 3.09 -13.68
N MET A 83 -38.81 2.05 -13.54
CA MET A 83 -37.60 2.12 -12.74
C MET A 83 -36.43 2.72 -13.53
N ASP A 84 -35.81 3.75 -12.97
CA ASP A 84 -34.70 4.47 -13.61
C ASP A 84 -33.37 3.68 -13.57
N ALA A 85 -33.17 2.81 -12.59
CA ALA A 85 -31.93 2.03 -12.46
C ALA A 85 -31.61 1.10 -13.67
N PRO A 86 -32.53 0.21 -14.12
CA PRO A 86 -32.30 -0.58 -15.34
C PRO A 86 -32.23 0.29 -16.60
N MET A 87 -32.89 1.46 -16.61
CA MET A 87 -32.83 2.40 -17.73
C MET A 87 -31.45 3.07 -17.85
N ARG A 88 -30.79 3.39 -16.74
CA ARG A 88 -29.40 3.90 -16.75
C ARG A 88 -28.44 2.91 -17.41
N LEU A 89 -28.57 1.63 -17.09
CA LEU A 89 -27.75 0.58 -17.70
C LEU A 89 -27.91 0.51 -19.23
N ILE A 90 -29.15 0.65 -19.71
CA ILE A 90 -29.47 0.71 -21.14
C ILE A 90 -28.85 1.97 -21.76
N ARG A 91 -28.98 3.14 -21.13
CA ARG A 91 -28.37 4.39 -21.62
C ARG A 91 -26.84 4.29 -21.68
N ASP A 92 -26.20 3.83 -20.63
CA ASP A 92 -24.74 3.71 -20.57
C ASP A 92 -24.21 2.76 -21.65
N ARG A 93 -24.86 1.61 -21.86
CA ARG A 93 -24.36 0.57 -22.77
C ARG A 93 -24.84 0.69 -24.22
N LEU A 94 -26.02 1.23 -24.49
CA LEU A 94 -26.66 1.25 -25.82
C LEU A 94 -26.87 2.63 -26.40
N VAL A 95 -26.85 3.70 -25.59
CA VAL A 95 -26.96 5.08 -26.07
C VAL A 95 -25.58 5.73 -26.15
N VAL A 96 -24.79 5.61 -25.08
CA VAL A 96 -23.39 6.07 -25.03
C VAL A 96 -22.46 5.00 -25.61
N GLY A 97 -22.48 3.80 -25.04
CA GLY A 97 -21.60 2.70 -25.45
C GLY A 97 -20.16 2.85 -24.97
N ASN A 98 -19.46 1.72 -24.95
CA ASN A 98 -18.08 1.63 -24.46
C ASN A 98 -17.09 1.35 -25.62
N ARG A 99 -17.55 1.53 -26.86
CA ARG A 99 -16.78 1.21 -28.05
C ARG A 99 -15.78 2.33 -28.32
N LEU A 100 -14.50 2.03 -28.08
CA LEU A 100 -13.41 2.90 -28.48
C LEU A 100 -13.31 2.90 -30.01
N GLY A 101 -13.17 4.07 -30.62
CA GLY A 101 -12.85 4.19 -32.04
C GLY A 101 -11.52 3.49 -32.35
N ALA A 102 -11.44 2.82 -33.49
CA ALA A 102 -10.21 2.23 -33.98
C ALA A 102 -9.55 3.21 -34.97
N VAL A 103 -8.29 3.53 -34.72
CA VAL A 103 -7.47 4.28 -35.69
C VAL A 103 -6.98 3.28 -36.75
N PRO A 104 -7.14 3.55 -38.06
CA PRO A 104 -6.61 2.68 -39.12
C PRO A 104 -5.10 2.45 -38.98
N GLU A 105 -4.60 1.28 -39.38
CA GLU A 105 -3.16 0.96 -39.29
C GLU A 105 -2.29 1.91 -40.12
N ASP A 106 -2.86 2.54 -41.15
CA ASP A 106 -2.18 3.47 -42.05
C ASP A 106 -2.10 4.92 -41.51
N ALA A 107 -2.73 5.19 -40.36
CA ALA A 107 -2.73 6.53 -39.80
C ALA A 107 -1.34 6.87 -39.20
N PRO A 108 -0.85 8.11 -39.36
CA PRO A 108 0.42 8.51 -38.80
C PRO A 108 0.36 8.45 -37.26
N ALA A 109 1.02 7.44 -36.69
CA ALA A 109 1.23 7.28 -35.26
C ALA A 109 2.64 7.71 -34.87
N THR A 110 2.81 8.26 -33.68
CA THR A 110 4.14 8.55 -33.13
C THR A 110 4.91 7.23 -32.86
N PRO A 111 6.25 7.22 -32.90
CA PRO A 111 7.04 6.02 -32.59
C PRO A 111 6.67 5.40 -31.24
N LEU A 112 6.43 6.23 -30.22
CA LEU A 112 6.03 5.78 -28.89
C LEU A 112 4.66 5.08 -28.88
N GLN A 113 3.69 5.56 -29.66
CA GLN A 113 2.39 4.91 -29.80
C GLN A 113 2.51 3.56 -30.51
N GLN A 114 3.40 3.44 -31.49
CA GLN A 114 3.67 2.17 -32.18
C GLN A 114 4.32 1.15 -31.24
N ASP A 115 5.32 1.57 -30.45
CA ASP A 115 5.95 0.72 -29.43
C ASP A 115 4.93 0.23 -28.39
N LEU A 116 4.09 1.13 -27.85
CA LEU A 116 3.03 0.72 -26.91
C LEU A 116 2.06 -0.28 -27.54
N ALA A 117 1.62 -0.06 -28.78
CA ALA A 117 0.72 -0.99 -29.47
C ALA A 117 1.37 -2.37 -29.68
N GLN A 118 2.67 -2.42 -29.98
CA GLN A 118 3.43 -3.66 -30.08
C GLN A 118 3.51 -4.39 -28.73
N GLN A 119 3.78 -3.66 -27.64
CA GLN A 119 3.84 -4.24 -26.30
C GLN A 119 2.46 -4.73 -25.81
N GLN A 120 1.38 -4.00 -26.09
CA GLN A 120 0.00 -4.44 -25.80
C GLN A 120 -0.34 -5.76 -26.51
N LYS A 121 0.03 -5.89 -27.80
CA LYS A 121 -0.15 -7.13 -28.57
C LYS A 121 0.68 -8.28 -27.99
N SER A 122 1.97 -8.04 -27.72
CA SER A 122 2.90 -9.04 -27.17
C SER A 122 2.46 -9.56 -25.80
N LEU A 123 2.11 -8.64 -24.88
CA LEU A 123 1.72 -8.96 -23.50
C LEU A 123 0.26 -9.40 -23.37
N ARG A 124 -0.50 -9.41 -24.47
CA ARG A 124 -1.94 -9.73 -24.51
C ARG A 124 -2.75 -8.88 -23.53
N LEU A 125 -2.45 -7.58 -23.51
CA LEU A 125 -3.06 -6.60 -22.61
C LEU A 125 -3.88 -5.60 -23.45
N PRO A 126 -5.16 -5.88 -23.74
CA PRO A 126 -5.96 -5.04 -24.63
C PRO A 126 -6.40 -3.75 -23.94
N ALA A 127 -6.33 -2.63 -24.67
CA ALA A 127 -6.92 -1.36 -24.27
C ALA A 127 -8.46 -1.44 -24.32
N SER A 128 -9.09 -1.51 -23.14
CA SER A 128 -10.55 -1.58 -23.00
C SER A 128 -11.05 -0.39 -22.18
N ALA A 129 -12.16 0.22 -22.60
CA ALA A 129 -12.84 1.27 -21.84
C ALA A 129 -13.55 0.72 -20.58
N ASP A 130 -13.84 -0.58 -20.56
CA ASP A 130 -14.36 -1.27 -19.38
C ASP A 130 -13.26 -1.50 -18.35
N HIS A 131 -13.60 -1.32 -17.07
CA HIS A 131 -12.71 -1.66 -15.96
C HIS A 131 -12.47 -3.16 -15.91
N LYS A 132 -11.20 -3.55 -15.79
CA LYS A 132 -10.82 -4.94 -15.61
C LYS A 132 -9.74 -5.08 -14.55
N ASP A 133 -9.99 -5.95 -13.59
CA ASP A 133 -9.04 -6.28 -12.54
C ASP A 133 -8.16 -7.45 -12.99
N TYR A 134 -6.86 -7.32 -12.76
CA TYR A 134 -5.82 -8.29 -13.07
C TYR A 134 -5.02 -8.59 -11.80
N ASP A 135 -4.65 -9.85 -11.58
CA ASP A 135 -3.76 -10.28 -10.52
C ASP A 135 -2.50 -10.87 -11.18
N PHE A 136 -1.37 -10.18 -11.04
CA PHE A 136 -0.10 -10.53 -11.65
C PHE A 136 0.78 -11.28 -10.66
N ASP A 137 1.19 -12.50 -11.01
CA ASP A 137 2.21 -13.24 -10.27
C ASP A 137 3.59 -12.86 -10.82
N LEU A 138 4.35 -12.07 -10.05
CA LEU A 138 5.65 -11.52 -10.45
C LEU A 138 6.73 -12.57 -10.72
N ARG A 139 6.49 -13.84 -10.34
CA ARG A 139 7.40 -14.95 -10.67
C ARG A 139 7.23 -15.43 -12.12
N LYS A 140 6.13 -15.07 -12.78
CA LYS A 140 5.88 -15.40 -14.18
C LYS A 140 6.41 -14.28 -15.06
N PRO A 141 7.32 -14.56 -16.02
CA PRO A 141 7.96 -13.53 -16.83
C PRO A 141 6.98 -12.61 -17.57
N ASN A 142 5.85 -13.15 -18.03
CA ASN A 142 4.86 -12.36 -18.76
C ASN A 142 4.03 -11.44 -17.85
N ASP A 143 3.75 -11.85 -16.60
CA ASP A 143 3.04 -11.00 -15.63
C ASP A 143 3.97 -9.94 -15.04
N LEU A 144 5.26 -10.29 -14.85
CA LEU A 144 6.31 -9.33 -14.53
C LEU A 144 6.45 -8.25 -15.61
N ALA A 145 6.50 -8.64 -16.89
CA ALA A 145 6.57 -7.69 -18.01
C ALA A 145 5.32 -6.79 -18.11
N ARG A 146 4.13 -7.31 -17.78
CA ARG A 146 2.90 -6.49 -17.67
C ARG A 146 3.00 -5.47 -16.55
N SER A 147 3.49 -5.86 -15.38
CA SER A 147 3.76 -4.95 -14.27
C SER A 147 4.72 -3.83 -14.68
N HIS A 148 5.86 -4.17 -15.29
CA HIS A 148 6.84 -3.17 -15.76
C HIS A 148 6.24 -2.18 -16.74
N LEU A 149 5.44 -2.63 -17.71
CA LEU A 149 4.75 -1.74 -18.65
C LEU A 149 3.84 -0.73 -17.93
N LEU A 150 3.03 -1.19 -16.98
CA LEU A 150 2.11 -0.30 -16.25
C LEU A 150 2.85 0.70 -15.37
N HIS A 151 3.93 0.29 -14.71
CA HIS A 151 4.79 1.20 -13.96
C HIS A 151 5.44 2.26 -14.87
N ARG A 152 5.97 1.87 -16.04
CA ARG A 152 6.52 2.80 -17.03
C ARG A 152 5.48 3.82 -17.52
N LEU A 153 4.26 3.36 -17.80
CA LEU A 153 3.17 4.25 -18.24
C LEU A 153 2.73 5.21 -17.14
N ASN A 154 2.65 4.76 -15.89
CA ASN A 154 2.37 5.63 -14.74
C ASN A 154 3.41 6.75 -14.59
N LEU A 155 4.70 6.45 -14.80
CA LEU A 155 5.77 7.46 -14.80
C LEU A 155 5.62 8.50 -15.90
N LEU A 156 5.12 8.08 -17.07
CA LEU A 156 4.84 8.96 -18.20
C LEU A 156 3.57 9.81 -18.03
N GLY A 157 2.86 9.68 -16.90
CA GLY A 157 1.57 10.36 -16.69
C GLY A 157 0.43 9.72 -17.48
N VAL A 158 0.55 8.44 -17.85
CA VAL A 158 -0.48 7.66 -18.52
C VAL A 158 -1.00 6.59 -17.53
N PRO A 159 -1.94 6.94 -16.63
CA PRO A 159 -2.40 6.06 -15.56
C PRO A 159 -3.37 4.98 -16.06
N TRP A 160 -2.92 4.16 -17.02
CA TRP A 160 -3.74 3.08 -17.59
C TRP A 160 -4.06 1.99 -16.56
N GLY A 161 -3.13 1.72 -15.64
CA GLY A 161 -3.31 0.79 -14.54
C GLY A 161 -3.19 1.48 -13.19
N LYS A 162 -4.14 1.21 -12.29
CA LYS A 162 -4.05 1.58 -10.87
C LYS A 162 -3.76 0.35 -10.02
N LEU A 163 -2.66 0.40 -9.26
CA LEU A 163 -2.31 -0.65 -8.31
C LEU A 163 -3.29 -0.63 -7.11
N LEU A 164 -3.89 -1.77 -6.82
CA LEU A 164 -4.81 -1.98 -5.70
C LEU A 164 -4.03 -2.60 -4.52
N ARG A 165 -3.51 -1.76 -3.61
CA ARG A 165 -2.85 -2.24 -2.38
C ARG A 165 -3.90 -2.70 -1.36
N GLN A 166 -3.88 -3.97 -0.94
CA GLN A 166 -4.68 -4.46 0.20
C GLN A 166 -3.84 -4.47 1.49
N GLN A 167 -4.46 -4.14 2.62
CA GLN A 167 -3.82 -4.07 3.94
C GLN A 167 -3.26 -5.41 4.46
N ASN A 168 -3.61 -6.54 3.85
CA ASN A 168 -3.26 -7.90 4.31
C ASN A 168 -2.41 -8.74 3.33
N ASP A 169 -1.90 -8.16 2.24
CA ASP A 169 -1.05 -8.91 1.31
C ASP A 169 0.34 -9.11 1.89
N LYS A 170 0.50 -10.20 2.66
CA LYS A 170 1.80 -10.72 3.12
C LYS A 170 2.64 -11.30 1.97
N GLY A 171 2.10 -11.36 0.75
CA GLY A 171 2.78 -11.88 -0.43
C GLY A 171 3.39 -10.77 -1.28
N THR A 172 4.72 -10.62 -1.24
CA THR A 172 5.49 -9.70 -2.11
C THR A 172 5.52 -10.11 -3.59
N PHE A 173 4.84 -11.19 -3.96
CA PHE A 173 4.89 -11.79 -5.30
C PHE A 173 3.66 -11.49 -6.15
N HIS A 174 2.62 -10.87 -5.59
CA HIS A 174 1.38 -10.59 -6.29
C HIS A 174 1.12 -9.10 -6.38
N GLU A 175 0.73 -8.64 -7.57
CA GLU A 175 0.26 -7.27 -7.79
C GLU A 175 -1.13 -7.28 -8.40
N ARG A 176 -2.08 -6.63 -7.71
CA ARG A 176 -3.43 -6.45 -8.23
C ARG A 176 -3.57 -5.09 -8.91
N TRP A 177 -3.98 -5.11 -10.16
CA TRP A 177 -4.11 -3.93 -11.00
C TRP A 177 -5.53 -3.78 -11.51
N ARG A 178 -6.05 -2.56 -11.49
CA ARG A 178 -7.29 -2.20 -12.18
C ARG A 178 -6.94 -1.39 -13.42
N LEU A 179 -7.28 -1.92 -14.59
CA LEU A 179 -7.02 -1.28 -15.87
C LEU A 179 -8.30 -0.71 -16.45
N GLN A 180 -8.20 0.52 -16.95
CA GLN A 180 -9.24 1.16 -17.75
C GLN A 180 -8.57 2.09 -18.75
N TRP A 181 -8.77 1.88 -20.04
CA TRP A 181 -8.26 2.77 -21.07
C TRP A 181 -9.15 4.01 -21.21
N GLN A 182 -8.52 5.19 -21.24
CA GLN A 182 -9.16 6.48 -21.42
C GLN A 182 -8.62 7.17 -22.68
N VAL A 183 -9.44 7.98 -23.35
CA VAL A 183 -9.07 8.59 -24.63
C VAL A 183 -7.93 9.61 -24.45
N GLU A 184 -7.89 10.25 -23.29
CA GLU A 184 -6.89 11.22 -22.85
C GLU A 184 -5.46 10.63 -22.82
N PHE A 185 -5.34 9.31 -22.69
CA PHE A 185 -4.05 8.62 -22.71
C PHE A 185 -3.38 8.70 -24.08
N ALA A 186 -4.15 8.74 -25.18
CA ALA A 186 -3.59 8.95 -26.51
C ALA A 186 -2.90 10.31 -26.65
N ILE A 187 -3.44 11.35 -26.00
CA ILE A 187 -2.87 12.70 -25.98
C ILE A 187 -1.63 12.73 -25.09
N SER A 188 -1.72 12.11 -23.90
CA SER A 188 -0.61 12.02 -22.95
C SER A 188 0.60 11.30 -23.56
N LEU A 189 0.37 10.27 -24.38
CA LEU A 189 1.42 9.58 -25.14
C LEU A 189 2.10 10.49 -26.19
N ILE A 190 1.38 11.43 -26.81
CA ILE A 190 2.00 12.36 -27.77
C ILE A 190 2.96 13.31 -27.05
N ASP A 191 2.61 13.81 -25.86
CA ASP A 191 3.55 14.61 -25.07
C ASP A 191 4.73 13.78 -24.56
N ALA A 192 4.46 12.55 -24.09
CA ALA A 192 5.49 11.61 -23.66
C ALA A 192 6.50 11.28 -24.79
N GLY A 193 6.05 11.23 -26.05
CA GLY A 193 6.88 10.95 -27.22
C GLY A 193 8.03 11.95 -27.44
N ARG A 194 8.00 13.13 -26.82
CA ARG A 194 9.12 14.09 -26.83
C ARG A 194 10.35 13.57 -26.07
N ARG A 195 10.15 12.61 -25.16
CA ARG A 195 11.16 12.09 -24.23
C ARG A 195 11.76 10.75 -24.69
N GLY A 196 11.29 10.17 -25.79
CA GLY A 196 11.79 8.87 -26.24
C GLY A 196 10.94 8.23 -27.31
N SER A 197 11.56 7.29 -28.04
CA SER A 197 10.88 6.56 -29.11
C SER A 197 10.17 5.30 -28.60
N THR A 198 10.60 4.78 -27.44
CA THR A 198 10.00 3.64 -26.75
C THR A 198 9.50 4.02 -25.35
N VAL A 199 8.59 3.22 -24.79
CA VAL A 199 8.02 3.42 -23.45
C VAL A 199 9.11 3.34 -22.38
N GLY A 200 10.11 2.45 -22.56
CA GLY A 200 11.25 2.33 -21.67
C GLY A 200 12.14 3.57 -21.67
N GLU A 201 12.55 4.04 -22.86
CA GLU A 201 13.37 5.24 -23.03
C GLU A 201 12.68 6.48 -22.46
N ALA A 202 11.41 6.69 -22.83
CA ALA A 202 10.65 7.84 -22.39
C ALA A 202 10.48 7.86 -20.86
N ALA A 203 10.23 6.69 -20.25
CA ALA A 203 10.13 6.57 -18.79
C ALA A 203 11.49 6.83 -18.11
N ALA A 204 12.58 6.30 -18.65
CA ALA A 204 13.93 6.55 -18.13
C ALA A 204 14.29 8.05 -18.19
N GLN A 205 14.02 8.71 -19.32
CA GLN A 205 14.28 10.14 -19.47
C GLN A 205 13.35 10.99 -18.59
N ARG A 206 12.11 10.54 -18.34
CA ARG A 206 11.22 11.18 -17.37
C ARG A 206 11.77 11.10 -15.95
N ILE A 207 12.29 9.95 -15.53
CA ILE A 207 12.97 9.81 -14.23
C ILE A 207 14.20 10.70 -14.16
N ALA A 208 15.02 10.75 -15.21
CA ALA A 208 16.20 11.62 -15.25
C ALA A 208 15.82 13.11 -15.10
N GLN A 209 14.75 13.54 -15.74
CA GLN A 209 14.21 14.89 -15.58
C GLN A 209 13.76 15.15 -14.14
N LEU A 210 12.96 14.24 -13.57
CA LEU A 210 12.50 14.35 -12.17
C LEU A 210 13.67 14.38 -11.18
N ALA A 211 14.73 13.61 -11.44
CA ALA A 211 15.93 13.59 -10.62
C ALA A 211 16.70 14.92 -10.67
N ALA A 212 16.75 15.56 -11.85
CA ALA A 212 17.37 16.87 -12.03
C ALA A 212 16.57 17.99 -11.35
N GLU A 213 15.24 17.90 -11.37
CA GLU A 213 14.32 18.85 -10.72
C GLU A 213 14.18 18.62 -9.20
N ALA A 214 14.54 17.44 -8.70
CA ALA A 214 14.42 17.11 -7.28
C ALA A 214 15.47 17.89 -6.48
N ASP A 215 15.04 18.59 -5.43
CA ASP A 215 15.95 19.21 -4.45
C ASP A 215 16.22 18.31 -3.24
N LYS A 216 15.23 17.48 -2.88
CA LYS A 216 15.28 16.64 -1.67
C LYS A 216 15.82 15.24 -1.94
N LEU A 217 16.63 14.74 -1.01
CA LEU A 217 17.19 13.38 -1.08
C LEU A 217 16.10 12.30 -1.04
N ALA A 218 15.08 12.47 -0.19
CA ALA A 218 13.95 11.55 -0.10
C ALA A 218 13.23 11.35 -1.45
N THR A 219 13.09 12.42 -2.24
CA THR A 219 12.50 12.35 -3.59
C THR A 219 13.34 11.47 -4.52
N LEU A 220 14.67 11.60 -4.50
CA LEU A 220 15.55 10.74 -5.30
C LEU A 220 15.44 9.28 -4.89
N THR A 221 15.35 8.98 -3.59
CA THR A 221 15.20 7.59 -3.13
C THR A 221 13.84 6.98 -3.51
N GLY A 222 12.77 7.79 -3.55
CA GLY A 222 11.48 7.35 -4.10
C GLY A 222 11.56 7.06 -5.60
N LEU A 223 12.28 7.88 -6.36
CA LEU A 223 12.51 7.64 -7.79
C LEU A 223 13.33 6.35 -8.06
N VAL A 224 14.20 5.94 -7.13
CA VAL A 224 14.89 4.64 -7.22
C VAL A 224 13.89 3.51 -7.14
N GLU A 225 12.96 3.55 -6.17
CA GLU A 225 11.87 2.57 -6.07
C GLU A 225 11.06 2.53 -7.37
N ASP A 226 10.63 3.68 -7.88
CA ASP A 226 9.87 3.76 -9.13
C ASP A 226 10.64 3.21 -10.35
N ALA A 227 11.93 3.52 -10.47
CA ALA A 227 12.80 3.03 -11.55
C ALA A 227 12.96 1.50 -11.51
N LEU A 228 13.05 0.93 -10.31
CA LEU A 228 13.11 -0.52 -10.10
C LEU A 228 11.78 -1.19 -10.44
N MET A 229 10.68 -0.57 -10.03
CA MET A 229 9.35 -1.10 -10.33
C MET A 229 9.09 -1.12 -11.85
N ALA A 230 9.63 -0.12 -12.55
CA ALA A 230 9.58 0.04 -14.00
C ALA A 230 10.68 -0.70 -14.78
N GLU A 231 11.59 -1.45 -14.12
CA GLU A 231 12.74 -2.12 -14.77
C GLU A 231 13.53 -1.16 -15.68
N LEU A 232 14.14 -0.14 -15.06
CA LEU A 232 14.94 0.90 -15.73
C LEU A 232 16.37 0.95 -15.15
N PRO A 233 17.25 -0.03 -15.46
CA PRO A 233 18.54 -0.19 -14.80
C PRO A 233 19.47 1.03 -14.96
N GLN A 234 19.56 1.63 -16.15
CA GLN A 234 20.41 2.81 -16.36
C GLN A 234 19.91 4.04 -15.57
N ALA A 235 18.60 4.16 -15.37
CA ALA A 235 18.02 5.22 -14.55
C ALA A 235 18.34 5.00 -13.07
N VAL A 236 18.29 3.75 -12.59
CA VAL A 236 18.72 3.39 -11.23
C VAL A 236 20.18 3.74 -11.01
N GLU A 237 21.09 3.36 -11.90
CA GLU A 237 22.52 3.71 -11.79
C GLU A 237 22.74 5.23 -11.68
N SER A 238 22.06 5.99 -12.54
CA SER A 238 22.15 7.45 -12.56
C SER A 238 21.60 8.09 -11.28
N LEU A 239 20.47 7.59 -10.77
CA LEU A 239 19.88 8.04 -9.51
C LEU A 239 20.78 7.72 -8.31
N VAL A 240 21.34 6.51 -8.27
CA VAL A 240 22.24 6.07 -7.20
C VAL A 240 23.52 6.92 -7.19
N ALA A 241 24.07 7.26 -8.36
CA ALA A 241 25.18 8.20 -8.47
C ALA A 241 24.80 9.60 -7.96
N ALA A 242 23.64 10.13 -8.36
CA ALA A 242 23.16 11.44 -7.89
C ALA A 242 22.92 11.47 -6.37
N ILE A 243 22.38 10.40 -5.79
CA ILE A 243 22.22 10.23 -4.34
C ILE A 243 23.59 10.25 -3.65
N ARG A 244 24.57 9.48 -4.15
CA ARG A 244 25.92 9.44 -3.59
C ARG A 244 26.59 10.81 -3.61
N ASP A 245 26.48 11.55 -4.71
CA ASP A 245 27.11 12.86 -4.85
C ASP A 245 26.46 13.89 -3.91
N ARG A 246 25.13 13.86 -3.76
CA ARG A 246 24.40 14.74 -2.84
C ARG A 246 24.64 14.39 -1.38
N THR A 247 24.72 13.10 -1.03
CA THR A 247 25.01 12.64 0.34
C THR A 247 26.46 12.89 0.75
N ALA A 248 27.39 12.98 -0.20
CA ALA A 248 28.76 13.40 0.08
C ALA A 248 28.86 14.88 0.48
N LEU A 249 27.95 15.72 0.00
CA LEU A 249 27.89 17.16 0.27
C LEU A 249 26.89 17.53 1.38
N ALA A 250 25.93 16.64 1.67
CA ALA A 250 24.92 16.86 2.69
C ALA A 250 25.50 16.65 4.10
N GLY A 251 25.54 17.72 4.89
CA GLY A 251 25.84 17.66 6.32
C GLY A 251 24.62 17.41 7.21
N ASP A 252 23.42 17.38 6.62
CA ASP A 252 22.15 17.28 7.36
C ASP A 252 21.74 15.81 7.55
N VAL A 253 21.90 15.31 8.77
CA VAL A 253 21.59 13.91 9.11
C VAL A 253 20.09 13.60 8.99
N LEU A 254 19.19 14.58 9.15
CA LEU A 254 17.76 14.35 9.03
C LEU A 254 17.41 13.86 7.62
N GLN A 255 17.98 14.50 6.60
CA GLN A 255 17.78 14.11 5.20
C GLN A 255 18.32 12.70 4.91
N LEU A 256 19.43 12.31 5.55
CA LEU A 256 19.99 10.97 5.40
C LEU A 256 19.05 9.92 6.02
N MET A 257 18.47 10.22 7.19
CA MET A 257 17.53 9.33 7.88
C MET A 257 16.20 9.20 7.12
N GLU A 258 15.74 10.26 6.45
CA GLU A 258 14.56 10.20 5.56
C GLU A 258 14.80 9.31 4.32
N ALA A 259 16.04 9.30 3.81
CA ALA A 259 16.42 8.61 2.60
C ALA A 259 16.68 7.10 2.81
N LEU A 260 17.01 6.67 4.02
CA LEU A 260 17.38 5.29 4.30
C LEU A 260 16.22 4.28 4.15
N PRO A 261 15.00 4.50 4.69
CA PRO A 261 13.93 3.51 4.64
C PRO A 261 13.49 3.09 3.21
N PRO A 262 13.31 4.02 2.24
CA PRO A 262 13.01 3.63 0.87
C PRO A 262 14.09 2.75 0.24
N LEU A 263 15.37 3.04 0.48
CA LEU A 263 16.50 2.25 -0.03
C LEU A 263 16.57 0.86 0.61
N ALA A 264 16.28 0.75 1.91
CA ALA A 264 16.21 -0.53 2.61
C ALA A 264 15.04 -1.41 2.12
N ASN A 265 13.91 -0.80 1.78
CA ASN A 265 12.79 -1.52 1.16
C ASN A 265 13.19 -2.08 -0.20
N VAL A 266 13.83 -1.25 -1.03
CA VAL A 266 14.36 -1.63 -2.34
C VAL A 266 15.26 -2.87 -2.27
N SER A 267 16.22 -2.91 -1.33
CA SER A 267 17.13 -4.05 -1.21
C SER A 267 16.43 -5.36 -0.85
N ARG A 268 15.29 -5.31 -0.13
CA ARG A 268 14.48 -6.51 0.15
C ARG A 268 13.81 -7.07 -1.10
N TYR A 269 13.42 -6.22 -2.05
CA TYR A 269 12.78 -6.63 -3.31
C TYR A 269 13.78 -7.10 -4.38
N GLY A 270 15.08 -6.89 -4.18
CA GLY A 270 16.15 -7.21 -5.13
C GLY A 270 16.17 -8.66 -5.62
N ASN A 271 15.66 -9.63 -4.85
CA ASN A 271 15.59 -11.03 -5.27
C ASN A 271 14.47 -11.35 -6.27
N VAL A 272 13.46 -10.50 -6.44
CA VAL A 272 12.34 -10.76 -7.37
C VAL A 272 12.58 -10.08 -8.73
N ARG A 273 13.36 -8.99 -8.77
CA ARG A 273 13.49 -8.11 -9.96
C ARG A 273 14.88 -8.07 -10.60
N GLN A 274 15.77 -9.01 -10.26
CA GLN A 274 17.12 -9.16 -10.84
C GLN A 274 17.93 -7.85 -10.93
N THR A 275 17.74 -6.91 -10.00
CA THR A 275 18.49 -5.66 -10.03
C THR A 275 19.80 -5.81 -9.28
N ASP A 276 20.84 -5.08 -9.70
CA ASP A 276 22.13 -4.97 -9.01
C ASP A 276 21.98 -4.35 -7.61
N ALA A 277 21.48 -5.16 -6.67
CA ALA A 277 21.32 -4.85 -5.26
C ALA A 277 22.64 -4.38 -4.64
N VAL A 278 23.78 -4.79 -5.21
CA VAL A 278 25.13 -4.40 -4.81
C VAL A 278 25.32 -2.88 -4.84
N THR A 279 24.85 -2.19 -5.88
CA THR A 279 25.08 -0.74 -6.04
C THR A 279 24.27 0.06 -5.01
N VAL A 280 23.03 -0.38 -4.72
CA VAL A 280 22.18 0.25 -3.71
C VAL A 280 22.74 0.02 -2.30
N LEU A 281 23.23 -1.19 -2.02
CA LEU A 281 23.84 -1.53 -0.73
C LEU A 281 25.06 -0.64 -0.42
N GLY A 282 25.93 -0.37 -1.40
CA GLY A 282 27.07 0.53 -1.17
C GLY A 282 26.68 1.96 -0.79
N VAL A 283 25.54 2.46 -1.27
CA VAL A 283 25.01 3.76 -0.82
C VAL A 283 24.42 3.67 0.58
N VAL A 284 23.69 2.59 0.87
CA VAL A 284 23.13 2.34 2.20
C VAL A 284 24.25 2.30 3.26
N ASP A 285 25.35 1.59 3.01
CA ASP A 285 26.48 1.51 3.94
C ASP A 285 27.06 2.90 4.26
N GLY A 286 27.20 3.74 3.23
CA GLY A 286 27.67 5.11 3.35
C GLY A 286 26.69 6.02 4.10
N LEU A 287 25.39 5.82 3.93
CA LEU A 287 24.34 6.55 4.66
C LEU A 287 24.33 6.17 6.13
N VAL A 288 24.30 4.87 6.45
CA VAL A 288 24.27 4.36 7.82
C VAL A 288 25.45 4.89 8.61
N THR A 289 26.66 4.81 8.05
CA THR A 289 27.87 5.33 8.71
C THR A 289 27.74 6.82 9.06
N ARG A 290 27.27 7.65 8.10
CA ARG A 290 27.10 9.10 8.32
C ARG A 290 25.99 9.41 9.32
N ILE A 291 24.89 8.66 9.29
CA ILE A 291 23.80 8.78 10.25
C ILE A 291 24.33 8.50 11.66
N CYS A 292 25.01 7.38 11.86
CA CYS A 292 25.57 6.98 13.15
C CYS A 292 26.55 8.02 13.72
N VAL A 293 27.34 8.67 12.85
CA VAL A 293 28.29 9.73 13.24
C VAL A 293 27.59 11.06 13.54
N GLY A 294 26.61 11.47 12.73
CA GLY A 294 25.96 12.78 12.82
C GLY A 294 24.80 12.85 13.83
N LEU A 295 24.15 11.71 14.12
CA LEU A 295 22.96 11.66 14.96
C LEU A 295 23.20 12.22 16.38
N PRO A 296 24.30 11.89 17.10
CA PRO A 296 24.54 12.45 18.43
C PRO A 296 24.58 13.97 18.46
N SER A 297 25.14 14.61 17.43
CA SER A 297 25.15 16.08 17.34
C SER A 297 23.80 16.66 16.96
N ALA A 298 23.03 15.98 16.12
CA ALA A 298 21.71 16.46 15.70
C ALA A 298 20.64 16.31 16.79
N CYS A 299 20.82 15.38 17.72
CA CYS A 299 19.96 15.25 18.90
C CYS A 299 20.30 16.25 20.03
N ALA A 300 21.27 17.15 19.83
CA ALA A 300 21.66 18.11 20.85
C ALA A 300 20.65 19.27 20.95
N SER A 301 20.18 19.55 22.17
CA SER A 301 19.39 20.75 22.48
C SER A 301 18.14 20.93 21.61
N LEU A 302 17.38 19.85 21.39
CA LEU A 302 16.11 19.88 20.68
C LEU A 302 14.99 20.41 21.58
N ASP A 303 14.05 21.13 20.98
CA ASP A 303 12.74 21.42 21.59
C ASP A 303 11.76 20.24 21.42
N ASP A 304 10.58 20.35 22.02
CA ASP A 304 9.55 19.29 21.99
C ASP A 304 9.14 18.90 20.56
N GLU A 305 8.98 19.87 19.65
CA GLU A 305 8.53 19.63 18.28
C GLU A 305 9.63 18.94 17.45
N ALA A 306 10.86 19.45 17.55
CA ALA A 306 12.01 18.88 16.87
C ALA A 306 12.37 17.49 17.42
N ALA A 307 12.19 17.26 18.71
CA ALA A 307 12.36 15.94 19.32
C ALA A 307 11.32 14.94 18.79
N GLY A 308 10.06 15.36 18.62
CA GLY A 308 9.01 14.53 18.02
C GLY A 308 9.33 14.15 16.56
N HIS A 309 9.82 15.10 15.76
CA HIS A 309 10.25 14.82 14.39
C HIS A 309 11.44 13.84 14.34
N MET A 310 12.47 14.11 15.17
CA MET A 310 13.65 13.25 15.30
C MET A 310 13.31 11.82 15.74
N LEU A 311 12.35 11.67 16.68
CA LEU A 311 11.87 10.36 17.11
C LEU A 311 11.35 9.54 15.92
N GLY A 312 10.55 10.15 15.04
CA GLY A 312 10.04 9.50 13.84
C GLY A 312 11.15 9.03 12.89
N LEU A 313 12.22 9.81 12.75
CA LEU A 313 13.39 9.47 11.95
C LEU A 313 14.21 8.32 12.57
N ILE A 314 14.43 8.34 13.89
CA ILE A 314 15.11 7.26 14.62
C ILE A 314 14.35 5.95 14.44
N ASP A 315 13.03 5.99 14.57
CA ASP A 315 12.16 4.83 14.37
C ASP A 315 12.15 4.33 12.92
N GLY A 316 12.18 5.24 11.95
CA GLY A 316 12.32 4.91 10.53
C GLY A 316 13.66 4.22 10.25
N THR A 317 14.73 4.73 10.85
CA THR A 317 16.10 4.20 10.73
C THR A 317 16.20 2.81 11.35
N GLU A 318 15.72 2.62 12.58
CA GLU A 318 15.67 1.30 13.23
C GLU A 318 14.97 0.28 12.35
N ARG A 319 13.74 0.57 11.89
CA ARG A 319 12.99 -0.35 11.02
C ARG A 319 13.73 -0.69 9.74
N ALA A 320 14.38 0.29 9.12
CA ALA A 320 15.17 0.09 7.91
C ALA A 320 16.38 -0.83 8.17
N LEU A 321 17.07 -0.65 9.29
CA LEU A 321 18.21 -1.49 9.67
C LEU A 321 17.78 -2.91 10.06
N SER A 322 16.70 -3.08 10.83
CA SER A 322 16.16 -4.40 11.16
C SER A 322 15.68 -5.14 9.90
N LEU A 323 15.22 -4.42 8.87
CA LEU A 323 14.84 -4.97 7.58
C LEU A 323 16.04 -5.51 6.80
N LEU A 324 17.14 -4.76 6.80
CA LEU A 324 18.39 -5.11 6.10
C LEU A 324 19.11 -6.29 6.74
N ARG A 325 19.00 -6.47 8.07
CA ARG A 325 19.65 -7.55 8.84
C ARG A 325 21.17 -7.65 8.60
N ASN A 326 21.82 -6.51 8.40
CA ASN A 326 23.28 -6.43 8.33
C ASN A 326 23.81 -6.22 9.76
N GLU A 327 24.55 -7.20 10.28
CA GLU A 327 25.08 -7.17 11.65
C GLU A 327 26.01 -5.99 11.90
N ASP A 328 26.83 -5.59 10.93
CA ASP A 328 27.75 -4.45 11.10
C ASP A 328 26.98 -3.14 11.26
N HIS A 329 25.89 -2.95 10.49
CA HIS A 329 25.02 -1.79 10.62
C HIS A 329 24.29 -1.77 11.96
N LEU A 330 23.76 -2.92 12.38
CA LEU A 330 23.07 -3.04 13.67
C LEU A 330 24.03 -2.76 14.83
N LEU A 331 25.28 -3.20 14.74
CA LEU A 331 26.29 -2.97 15.77
C LEU A 331 26.68 -1.48 15.85
N GLN A 332 26.91 -0.82 14.71
CA GLN A 332 27.14 0.63 14.66
C GLN A 332 25.96 1.41 15.24
N TRP A 333 24.74 1.05 14.85
CA TRP A 333 23.53 1.72 15.33
C TRP A 333 23.32 1.57 16.83
N ARG A 334 23.49 0.35 17.38
CA ARG A 334 23.45 0.13 18.83
C ARG A 334 24.52 0.94 19.57
N ALA A 335 25.73 1.09 19.01
CA ALA A 335 26.76 1.93 19.59
C ALA A 335 26.33 3.41 19.62
N THR A 336 25.74 3.92 18.54
CA THR A 336 25.20 5.29 18.49
C THR A 336 24.05 5.51 19.47
N LEU A 337 23.10 4.57 19.57
CA LEU A 337 22.02 4.65 20.57
C LEU A 337 22.56 4.68 22.00
N ARG A 338 23.61 3.91 22.29
CA ARG A 338 24.28 3.92 23.60
C ARG A 338 24.96 5.26 23.87
N GLN A 339 25.62 5.84 22.87
CA GLN A 339 26.18 7.20 22.96
C GLN A 339 25.11 8.26 23.22
N LEU A 340 23.93 8.15 22.60
CA LEU A 340 22.79 9.03 22.89
C LEU A 340 22.32 8.86 24.33
N MET A 341 22.14 7.62 24.79
CA MET A 341 21.69 7.31 26.14
C MET A 341 22.63 7.87 27.23
N ASP A 342 23.93 7.97 26.95
CA ASP A 342 24.95 8.50 27.87
C ASP A 342 25.18 10.02 27.76
N ARG A 343 24.50 10.69 26.83
CA ARG A 343 24.69 12.12 26.57
C ARG A 343 23.91 12.98 27.56
N SER A 344 24.58 13.98 28.12
CA SER A 344 23.92 15.03 28.92
C SER A 344 23.15 16.01 28.04
N GLY A 345 21.98 16.47 28.50
CA GLY A 345 21.13 17.43 27.78
C GLY A 345 20.44 16.84 26.54
N LEU A 346 20.28 15.51 26.47
CA LEU A 346 19.44 14.86 25.48
C LEU A 346 17.97 15.04 25.88
N HIS A 347 17.11 15.36 24.91
CA HIS A 347 15.68 15.47 25.14
C HIS A 347 15.09 14.15 25.68
N GLY A 348 14.27 14.22 26.73
CA GLY A 348 13.72 13.05 27.43
C GLY A 348 13.08 12.04 26.47
N LEU A 349 12.28 12.52 25.52
CA LEU A 349 11.63 11.70 24.48
C LEU A 349 12.61 10.79 23.72
N ILE A 350 13.75 11.32 23.30
CA ILE A 350 14.75 10.56 22.54
C ILE A 350 15.51 9.63 23.46
N ALA A 351 15.84 10.07 24.68
CA ALA A 351 16.53 9.26 25.67
C ALA A 351 15.71 8.01 26.03
N GLY A 352 14.42 8.16 26.35
CA GLY A 352 13.53 7.04 26.64
C GLY A 352 13.43 6.08 25.47
N ARG A 353 13.29 6.60 24.24
CA ARG A 353 13.23 5.74 23.05
C ARG A 353 14.53 4.98 22.80
N ALA A 354 15.68 5.64 22.91
CA ALA A 354 16.97 5.00 22.71
C ALA A 354 17.21 3.87 23.72
N THR A 355 16.82 4.07 24.98
CA THR A 355 16.87 3.02 26.01
C THR A 355 15.98 1.83 25.63
N ARG A 356 14.74 2.09 25.16
CA ARG A 356 13.83 1.02 24.71
C ARG A 356 14.41 0.23 23.53
N LEU A 357 14.89 0.91 22.49
CA LEU A 357 15.45 0.26 21.30
C LEU A 357 16.69 -0.59 21.64
N LEU A 358 17.55 -0.09 22.54
CA LEU A 358 18.69 -0.87 23.03
C LEU A 358 18.25 -2.12 23.78
N HIS A 359 17.26 -2.03 24.67
CA HIS A 359 16.73 -3.18 25.39
C HIS A 359 16.14 -4.24 24.43
N ASP A 360 15.31 -3.81 23.48
CA ASP A 360 14.65 -4.70 22.51
C ASP A 360 15.67 -5.41 21.60
N SER A 361 16.80 -4.75 21.31
CA SER A 361 17.90 -5.32 20.54
C SER A 361 18.89 -6.17 21.35
N GLY A 362 18.68 -6.31 22.67
CA GLY A 362 19.59 -7.00 23.59
C GLY A 362 20.89 -6.22 23.89
N GLY A 363 20.92 -4.92 23.56
CA GLY A 363 22.06 -4.04 23.80
C GLY A 363 22.25 -3.65 25.27
N ILE A 364 21.17 -3.66 26.06
CA ILE A 364 21.18 -3.50 27.54
C ILE A 364 20.31 -4.59 28.16
N ASP A 365 20.60 -4.96 29.40
CA ASP A 365 19.78 -5.88 30.17
C ASP A 365 18.68 -5.14 30.96
N GLY A 366 17.83 -5.92 31.63
CA GLY A 366 16.75 -5.38 32.46
C GLY A 366 17.24 -4.58 33.66
N GLU A 367 18.43 -4.86 34.19
CA GLU A 367 19.00 -4.15 35.34
C GLU A 367 19.45 -2.73 34.93
N GLU A 368 20.17 -2.61 33.82
CA GLU A 368 20.57 -1.30 33.28
C GLU A 368 19.34 -0.48 32.86
N MET A 369 18.32 -1.12 32.29
CA MET A 369 17.04 -0.49 31.98
C MET A 369 16.36 0.07 33.24
N ALA A 370 16.29 -0.73 34.33
CA ALA A 370 15.74 -0.30 35.62
C ALA A 370 16.51 0.91 36.18
N ARG A 371 17.84 0.87 36.08
CA ARG A 371 18.72 1.95 36.53
C ARG A 371 18.45 3.24 35.76
N ARG A 372 18.29 3.17 34.44
CA ARG A 372 17.99 4.33 33.58
C ARG A 372 16.61 4.91 33.86
N LEU A 373 15.61 4.04 34.03
CA LEU A 373 14.27 4.42 34.46
C LEU A 373 14.31 5.18 35.78
N GLY A 374 15.01 4.66 36.79
CA GLY A 374 15.13 5.31 38.10
C GLY A 374 15.88 6.64 38.06
N LEU A 375 16.90 6.79 37.21
CA LEU A 375 17.63 8.04 37.04
C LEU A 375 16.81 9.12 36.33
N ALA A 376 16.12 8.76 35.23
CA ALA A 376 15.29 9.69 34.48
C ALA A 376 14.12 10.20 35.34
N LEU A 377 13.60 9.34 36.21
CA LEU A 377 12.42 9.58 37.03
C LEU A 377 12.79 9.95 38.47
N SER A 378 13.95 10.58 38.66
CA SER A 378 14.36 11.08 39.98
C SER A 378 13.64 12.39 40.32
N LEU A 379 13.51 12.68 41.62
CA LEU A 379 12.96 13.95 42.13
C LEU A 379 13.73 15.21 41.66
N ALA A 380 14.96 15.04 41.18
CA ALA A 380 15.78 16.15 40.71
C ALA A 380 15.52 16.51 39.23
N THR A 381 14.73 15.70 38.52
CA THR A 381 14.40 15.90 37.10
C THR A 381 13.13 16.73 36.96
N GLU A 382 13.08 17.65 35.99
CA GLU A 382 11.87 18.44 35.77
C GLU A 382 10.69 17.55 35.33
N PRO A 383 9.46 17.79 35.83
CA PRO A 383 8.29 16.96 35.49
C PRO A 383 8.03 16.84 33.98
N ALA A 384 8.29 17.89 33.20
CA ALA A 384 8.15 17.85 31.74
C ALA A 384 9.11 16.85 31.08
N GLU A 385 10.37 16.81 31.52
CA GLU A 385 11.39 15.88 31.02
C GLU A 385 11.05 14.42 31.39
N VAL A 386 10.55 14.20 32.60
CA VAL A 386 10.01 12.91 33.06
C VAL A 386 8.90 12.42 32.13
N ALA A 387 7.93 13.28 31.83
CA ALA A 387 6.81 12.93 30.98
C ALA A 387 7.25 12.56 29.56
N ALA A 388 8.14 13.37 28.97
CA ALA A 388 8.71 13.13 27.66
C ALA A 388 9.51 11.82 27.63
N TRP A 389 10.29 11.53 28.67
CA TRP A 389 11.07 10.30 28.76
C TRP A 389 10.19 9.06 28.81
N ILE A 390 9.13 9.07 29.64
CA ILE A 390 8.16 7.96 29.70
C ILE A 390 7.44 7.79 28.37
N GLU A 391 7.05 8.90 27.74
CA GLU A 391 6.44 8.88 26.41
C GLU A 391 7.37 8.26 25.37
N GLY A 392 8.66 8.55 25.40
CA GLY A 392 9.64 7.96 24.49
C GLY A 392 9.89 6.47 24.75
N LEU A 393 9.96 6.08 26.03
CA LEU A 393 10.13 4.70 26.46
C LEU A 393 8.95 3.82 26.03
N LEU A 394 7.75 4.32 26.28
CA LEU A 394 6.50 3.60 26.02
C LEU A 394 5.95 3.85 24.60
N GLY A 395 6.60 4.73 23.84
CA GLY A 395 6.14 5.17 22.53
C GLY A 395 5.86 4.01 21.59
N GLY A 396 4.63 3.99 21.07
CA GLY A 396 4.10 2.92 20.23
C GLY A 396 2.75 2.38 20.72
N SER A 397 2.41 1.16 20.29
CA SER A 397 1.20 0.46 20.74
C SER A 397 1.37 -0.05 22.17
N GLY A 398 0.37 0.18 23.02
CA GLY A 398 0.33 -0.32 24.39
C GLY A 398 0.38 -1.86 24.49
N LEU A 399 0.19 -2.57 23.37
CA LEU A 399 0.37 -4.01 23.27
C LEU A 399 1.76 -4.47 23.66
N ILE A 400 2.80 -3.67 23.41
CA ILE A 400 4.18 -4.05 23.77
C ILE A 400 4.32 -4.20 25.28
N LEU A 401 3.83 -3.21 26.04
CA LEU A 401 3.80 -3.28 27.50
C LEU A 401 2.92 -4.43 28.01
N ILE A 402 1.84 -4.77 27.29
CA ILE A 402 0.96 -5.90 27.61
C ILE A 402 1.61 -7.26 27.33
N HIS A 403 2.57 -7.37 26.41
CA HIS A 403 3.18 -8.65 26.04
C HIS A 403 4.60 -8.86 26.61
N ASP A 404 5.31 -7.78 26.91
CA ASP A 404 6.66 -7.80 27.47
C ASP A 404 6.58 -7.86 29.02
N GLU A 405 6.67 -9.07 29.58
CA GLU A 405 6.62 -9.27 31.04
C GLU A 405 7.77 -8.56 31.77
N GLY A 406 8.94 -8.44 31.13
CA GLY A 406 10.10 -7.76 31.70
C GLY A 406 9.88 -6.27 31.82
N LEU A 407 9.44 -5.62 30.73
CA LEU A 407 9.10 -4.19 30.75
C LEU A 407 7.96 -3.90 31.72
N TRP A 408 6.91 -4.73 31.73
CA TRP A 408 5.80 -4.57 32.66
C TRP A 408 6.29 -4.59 34.10
N GLY A 409 7.08 -5.60 34.48
CA GLY A 409 7.62 -5.73 35.83
C GLY A 409 8.51 -4.55 36.23
N LEU A 410 9.31 -4.01 35.30
CA LEU A 410 10.15 -2.85 35.55
C LEU A 410 9.33 -1.58 35.81
N VAL A 411 8.31 -1.32 35.01
CA VAL A 411 7.43 -0.15 35.19
C VAL A 411 6.59 -0.29 36.46
N ASP A 412 6.10 -1.49 36.75
CA ASP A 412 5.32 -1.80 37.96
C ASP A 412 6.16 -1.66 39.25
N ALA A 413 7.36 -2.24 39.28
CA ALA A 413 8.28 -2.14 40.41
C ALA A 413 8.71 -0.69 40.68
N TRP A 414 8.89 0.10 39.63
CA TRP A 414 9.18 1.52 39.77
C TRP A 414 7.97 2.28 40.31
N LEU A 415 6.78 2.13 39.72
CA LEU A 415 5.56 2.82 40.16
C LEU A 415 5.21 2.50 41.61
N THR A 416 5.35 1.24 42.01
CA THR A 416 5.07 0.78 43.38
C THR A 416 6.15 1.17 44.38
N GLY A 417 7.36 1.50 43.90
CA GLY A 417 8.48 1.97 44.72
C GLY A 417 8.52 3.48 44.97
N LEU A 418 7.62 4.26 44.37
CA LEU A 418 7.58 5.72 44.56
C LEU A 418 7.00 6.10 45.92
N HIS A 419 7.55 7.16 46.53
CA HIS A 419 6.93 7.81 47.70
C HIS A 419 5.68 8.59 47.30
N ASP A 420 4.69 8.65 48.20
CA ASP A 420 3.36 9.25 47.98
C ASP A 420 3.42 10.67 47.37
N ASP A 421 4.31 11.51 47.89
CA ASP A 421 4.47 12.90 47.43
C ASP A 421 4.95 12.96 45.97
N HIS A 422 5.93 12.13 45.63
CA HIS A 422 6.47 12.06 44.26
C HIS A 422 5.46 11.46 43.29
N PHE A 423 4.75 10.40 43.71
CA PHE A 423 3.70 9.80 42.91
C PHE A 423 2.61 10.82 42.55
N THR A 424 2.18 11.63 43.52
CA THR A 424 1.17 12.67 43.32
C THR A 424 1.62 13.72 42.29
N GLU A 425 2.91 14.08 42.30
CA GLU A 425 3.50 15.06 41.38
C GLU A 425 3.54 14.55 39.92
N ILE A 426 3.92 13.28 39.71
CA ILE A 426 4.08 12.72 38.36
C ILE A 426 2.80 12.10 37.79
N LEU A 427 1.79 11.83 38.62
CA LEU A 427 0.53 11.19 38.22
C LEU A 427 -0.19 11.86 37.04
N PRO A 428 -0.31 13.20 36.95
CA PRO A 428 -0.95 13.85 35.80
C PRO A 428 -0.22 13.57 34.49
N LEU A 429 1.11 13.47 34.55
CA LEU A 429 1.97 13.23 33.40
C LEU A 429 1.88 11.79 32.93
N LEU A 430 1.93 10.84 33.88
CA LEU A 430 1.64 9.43 33.60
C LEU A 430 0.26 9.29 32.95
N ARG A 431 -0.77 9.93 33.50
CA ARG A 431 -2.11 9.88 32.94
C ARG A 431 -2.15 10.39 31.50
N ARG A 432 -1.38 11.44 31.17
CA ARG A 432 -1.24 11.96 29.80
C ARG A 432 -0.60 10.92 28.88
N SER A 433 0.56 10.37 29.25
CA SER A 433 1.28 9.40 28.42
C SER A 433 0.47 8.12 28.18
N PHE A 434 -0.16 7.57 29.22
CA PHE A 434 -1.02 6.38 29.08
C PHE A 434 -2.33 6.66 28.33
N SER A 435 -2.80 7.91 28.27
CA SER A 435 -4.03 8.25 27.52
C SER A 435 -3.89 8.13 26.00
N ALA A 436 -2.65 8.16 25.49
CA ALA A 436 -2.35 7.96 24.07
C ALA A 436 -2.63 6.52 23.59
N PHE A 437 -2.69 5.55 24.51
CA PHE A 437 -3.00 4.16 24.17
C PHE A 437 -4.47 3.94 23.82
N ALA A 438 -4.70 2.96 22.93
CA ALA A 438 -6.04 2.61 22.49
C ALA A 438 -6.89 2.16 23.69
N PRO A 439 -8.21 2.45 23.71
CA PRO A 439 -9.12 1.99 24.78
C PRO A 439 -9.01 0.49 25.15
N PRO A 440 -8.91 -0.47 24.20
CA PRO A 440 -8.76 -1.88 24.55
C PRO A 440 -7.41 -2.18 25.22
N GLU A 441 -6.33 -1.53 24.80
CA GLU A 441 -4.99 -1.68 25.41
C GLU A 441 -5.03 -1.22 26.88
N ARG A 442 -5.59 -0.02 27.14
CA ARG A 442 -5.74 0.50 28.51
C ARG A 442 -6.57 -0.40 29.41
N ARG A 443 -7.62 -1.04 28.86
CA ARG A 443 -8.43 -2.01 29.60
C ARG A 443 -7.62 -3.24 29.99
N GLN A 444 -6.87 -3.82 29.04
CA GLN A 444 -6.02 -4.98 29.31
C GLN A 444 -4.91 -4.67 30.32
N MET A 445 -4.31 -3.48 30.26
CA MET A 445 -3.37 -3.02 31.28
C MET A 445 -4.04 -2.95 32.66
N GLY A 446 -5.24 -2.35 32.75
CA GLY A 446 -6.00 -2.29 34.00
C GLY A 446 -6.35 -3.67 34.56
N GLU A 447 -6.80 -4.60 33.71
CA GLU A 447 -7.05 -5.99 34.10
C GLU A 447 -5.78 -6.67 34.63
N ARG A 448 -4.63 -6.42 34.01
CA ARG A 448 -3.34 -6.97 34.43
C ARG A 448 -2.89 -6.45 35.79
N VAL A 449 -3.05 -5.15 36.06
CA VAL A 449 -2.82 -4.57 37.39
C VAL A 449 -3.75 -5.21 38.43
N THR A 450 -5.04 -5.40 38.08
CA THR A 450 -6.03 -5.98 38.99
C THR A 450 -5.75 -7.43 39.35
N ARG A 451 -5.15 -8.20 38.43
CA ARG A 451 -4.72 -9.59 38.66
C ARG A 451 -3.45 -9.69 39.52
N GLY A 452 -2.70 -8.59 39.66
CA GLY A 452 -1.42 -8.52 40.39
C GLY A 452 -0.29 -9.31 39.73
N ALA A 453 0.94 -9.08 40.18
CA ALA A 453 2.07 -9.96 39.89
C ALA A 453 1.89 -11.28 40.65
N ALA A 454 0.87 -12.06 40.28
CA ALA A 454 0.94 -13.48 40.52
C ALA A 454 2.22 -13.95 39.80
N PRO A 455 3.15 -14.66 40.46
CA PRO A 455 4.05 -15.48 39.68
C PRO A 455 3.14 -16.26 38.73
N ARG A 456 3.54 -16.42 37.47
CA ARG A 456 3.09 -17.62 36.78
C ARG A 456 3.50 -18.73 37.75
N ALA A 457 2.55 -19.20 38.56
CA ALA A 457 2.43 -20.61 38.78
C ALA A 457 2.76 -21.16 37.41
N THR A 458 3.83 -21.96 37.33
CA THR A 458 3.91 -23.01 36.33
C THR A 458 2.48 -23.30 35.94
N MET A 459 2.14 -23.14 34.67
CA MET A 459 0.90 -23.71 34.16
C MET A 459 1.03 -25.23 34.40
N ALA A 460 0.84 -25.67 35.66
CA ALA A 460 0.02 -26.79 35.96
C ALA A 460 -1.24 -26.42 35.20
N ALA A 461 -1.44 -27.19 34.12
CA ALA A 461 -2.55 -27.07 33.22
C ALA A 461 -3.72 -26.47 33.98
N GLY A 462 -4.20 -25.31 33.52
CA GLY A 462 -5.57 -24.99 33.84
C GLY A 462 -6.34 -26.26 33.49
N ASP A 463 -7.08 -26.80 34.46
CA ASP A 463 -8.09 -27.77 34.14
C ASP A 463 -8.95 -27.10 33.08
N ASP A 464 -8.67 -27.47 31.83
CA ASP A 464 -9.49 -27.26 30.65
C ASP A 464 -10.75 -28.08 30.91
N GLU A 465 -11.63 -27.59 31.79
CA GLU A 465 -12.95 -28.18 31.92
C GLU A 465 -13.85 -27.85 30.71
N ASP A 466 -13.36 -27.10 29.72
CA ASP A 466 -14.12 -26.72 28.54
C ASP A 466 -13.34 -26.71 27.20
N PHE A 467 -12.15 -27.34 27.12
CA PHE A 467 -11.46 -27.53 25.84
C PHE A 467 -11.77 -28.91 25.26
N ASP A 468 -12.57 -28.94 24.20
CA ASP A 468 -12.93 -30.19 23.51
C ASP A 468 -11.76 -30.66 22.62
N TYR A 469 -10.89 -31.47 23.23
CA TYR A 469 -9.75 -32.10 22.56
C TYR A 469 -10.19 -32.97 21.37
N GLN A 470 -11.39 -33.55 21.37
CA GLN A 470 -11.89 -34.31 20.22
C GLN A 470 -12.26 -33.40 19.05
N ALA A 471 -12.85 -32.23 19.32
CA ALA A 471 -13.11 -31.23 18.29
C ALA A 471 -11.82 -30.65 17.72
N ALA A 472 -10.80 -30.43 18.55
CA ALA A 472 -9.48 -29.96 18.11
C ALA A 472 -8.78 -31.00 17.20
N ASP A 473 -8.77 -32.28 17.60
CA ASP A 473 -8.17 -33.37 16.82
C ASP A 473 -8.88 -33.59 15.47
N ALA A 474 -10.20 -33.38 15.40
CA ALA A 474 -10.95 -33.51 14.15
C ALA A 474 -10.53 -32.48 13.07
N VAL A 475 -9.96 -31.35 13.47
CA VAL A 475 -9.56 -30.27 12.54
C VAL A 475 -8.09 -30.39 12.11
N LEU A 476 -7.25 -31.10 12.88
CA LEU A 476 -5.82 -31.27 12.59
C LEU A 476 -5.52 -31.88 11.20
N PRO A 477 -6.24 -32.91 10.72
CA PRO A 477 -6.00 -33.45 9.37
C PRO A 477 -6.29 -32.45 8.26
N VAL A 478 -7.31 -31.60 8.44
CA VAL A 478 -7.69 -30.56 7.48
C VAL A 478 -6.66 -29.43 7.48
N LEU A 479 -6.19 -29.03 8.67
CA LEU A 479 -5.10 -28.06 8.82
C LEU A 479 -3.79 -28.57 8.21
N ALA A 480 -3.44 -29.83 8.44
CA ALA A 480 -2.26 -30.46 7.84
C ALA A 480 -2.35 -30.45 6.30
N ARG A 481 -3.54 -30.66 5.74
CA ARG A 481 -3.77 -30.60 4.30
C ARG A 481 -3.73 -29.18 3.73
N LEU A 482 -4.27 -28.19 4.44
CA LEU A 482 -4.20 -26.77 4.08
C LEU A 482 -2.78 -26.21 4.16
N LEU A 483 -1.96 -26.73 5.09
CA LEU A 483 -0.58 -26.32 5.31
C LEU A 483 0.44 -27.18 4.54
N GLY A 484 -0.02 -28.20 3.80
CA GLY A 484 0.83 -29.04 2.96
C GLY A 484 1.76 -30.00 3.71
N LEU A 485 1.38 -30.43 4.92
CA LEU A 485 2.19 -31.21 5.86
C LEU A 485 1.97 -32.74 5.76
N GLU A 486 1.36 -33.26 4.69
CA GLU A 486 1.15 -34.71 4.54
C GLU A 486 2.47 -35.45 4.27
N SER A 487 2.98 -36.14 5.30
CA SER A 487 4.02 -37.16 5.20
C SER A 487 3.49 -38.39 4.46
N GLN A 488 4.20 -38.83 3.41
CA GLN A 488 3.93 -40.11 2.75
C GLN A 488 4.18 -41.29 3.70
N GLU A 489 3.13 -41.99 4.12
CA GLU A 489 3.27 -43.38 4.60
C GLU A 489 3.14 -44.33 3.41
N GLN A 490 4.29 -44.72 2.85
CA GLN A 490 4.42 -45.89 2.00
C GLN A 490 4.88 -47.10 2.83
N GLY A 491 3.97 -48.07 2.98
CA GLY A 491 4.17 -49.51 2.80
C GLY A 491 5.26 -50.25 3.57
N GLY A 492 4.85 -51.25 4.37
CA GLY A 492 5.69 -52.43 4.62
C GLY A 492 5.42 -53.15 5.95
N ALA A 493 4.42 -54.03 5.98
CA ALA A 493 4.43 -55.16 6.91
C ALA A 493 3.77 -56.37 6.24
N ASP A 494 4.61 -57.07 5.47
CA ASP A 494 4.38 -58.45 5.04
C ASP A 494 4.31 -59.36 6.28
N GLY A 495 3.45 -60.36 6.21
CA GLY A 495 3.20 -61.29 7.30
C GLY A 495 4.35 -62.25 7.59
N THR A 496 4.40 -62.73 8.83
CA THR A 496 4.71 -64.13 9.21
C THR A 496 4.43 -64.29 10.70
N GLY A 497 3.48 -65.16 11.03
CA GLY A 497 3.06 -65.49 12.41
C GLY A 497 1.56 -65.72 12.51
#